data_AF-S2K1P8-F1
#
_entry.id   AF-S2K1P8-F1
#
_cell.length_a   1.000
_cell.length_b   1.000
_cell.length_c   1.000
_cell.angle_alpha   90.00
_cell.angle_beta   90.00
_cell.angle_gamma   90.00
#
_symmetry.space_group_name_H-M   'P 1'
#
loop_
_entity.id
_entity.type
_entity.pdbx_description
1 polymer ?
#
loop_
_entity_poly.entity_id
_entity_poly.type
_entity_poly.pdbx_seq_one_letter_code
_entity_poly.pdbx_strand_id
1 'polypeptide(L)'
;MRNSAPYLGSLLDHGVRVLNYVGDADYLCNWYGNYALTIDLKFNGSVEFNNQTLKPWVFQGKEVGQIQNTSSMTFLRIYEAGHEVPYYQPKNALAMFAKWITNRAF
;
A
#
# COMPACT_ATOMS: atom_id res chain seq x y z
N MET A 1 -0.40 19.86 15.78
CA MET A 1 -0.50 18.73 14.82
C MET A 1 -0.06 17.45 15.52
N ARG A 2 -0.69 16.30 15.23
CA ARG A 2 -0.27 14.97 15.72
C ARG A 2 0.13 14.11 14.52
N ASN A 3 1.16 13.28 14.68
CA ASN A 3 1.59 12.31 13.68
C ASN A 3 0.90 10.97 13.96
N SER A 4 0.21 10.38 12.97
CA SER A 4 -0.48 9.10 13.11
C SER A 4 0.39 7.88 12.79
N ALA A 5 1.55 8.04 12.15
CA ALA A 5 2.43 6.94 11.75
C ALA A 5 2.82 6.00 12.91
N PRO A 6 3.10 6.47 14.15
CA PRO A 6 3.39 5.58 15.27
C PRO A 6 2.25 4.60 15.61
N TYR A 7 0.99 4.99 15.37
CA TYR A 7 -0.15 4.11 15.61
C TYR A 7 -0.26 3.00 14.57
N LEU A 8 0.21 3.22 13.33
CA LEU A 8 0.27 2.16 12.32
C LEU A 8 1.25 1.05 12.73
N GLY A 9 2.42 1.43 13.27
CA GLY A 9 3.39 0.46 13.80
C GLY A 9 2.79 -0.36 14.94
N SER A 10 2.11 0.30 15.88
CA SER A 10 1.41 -0.38 16.97
C SER A 10 0.34 -1.35 16.49
N LEU A 11 -0.48 -0.97 15.49
CA LEU A 11 -1.49 -1.86 14.92
C LEU A 11 -0.86 -3.12 14.30
N LEU A 12 0.23 -2.96 13.55
CA LEU A 12 0.97 -4.07 12.96
C LEU A 12 1.52 -5.02 14.02
N ASP A 13 2.07 -4.49 15.12
CA ASP A 13 2.58 -5.31 16.24
C ASP A 13 1.48 -6.07 16.99
N HIS A 14 0.23 -5.59 16.93
CA HIS A 14 -0.94 -6.27 17.49
C HIS A 14 -1.66 -7.16 16.46
N GLY A 15 -1.03 -7.46 15.32
CA GLY A 15 -1.56 -8.38 14.32
C GLY A 15 -2.66 -7.82 13.41
N VAL A 16 -2.89 -6.50 13.45
CA VAL A 16 -3.81 -5.83 12.51
C VAL A 16 -3.08 -5.62 11.18
N ARG A 17 -3.61 -6.20 10.10
CA ARG A 17 -3.04 -6.01 8.75
C ARG A 17 -3.28 -4.57 8.28
N VAL A 18 -2.26 -3.96 7.68
CA VAL A 18 -2.31 -2.59 7.13
C VAL A 18 -2.07 -2.61 5.62
N LEU A 19 -2.97 -1.99 4.87
CA LEU A 19 -2.83 -1.68 3.46
C LEU A 19 -2.71 -0.16 3.30
N ASN A 20 -1.56 0.32 2.85
CA ASN A 20 -1.38 1.70 2.41
C ASN A 20 -1.42 1.74 0.87
N TYR A 21 -2.52 2.21 0.30
CA TYR A 21 -2.68 2.33 -1.15
C TYR A 21 -2.73 3.80 -1.58
N VAL A 22 -2.10 4.13 -2.70
CA VAL A 22 -1.96 5.50 -3.19
C VAL A 22 -2.01 5.58 -4.70
N GLY A 23 -2.70 6.59 -5.22
CA GLY A 23 -2.66 6.94 -6.64
C GLY A 23 -1.38 7.71 -6.95
N ASP A 24 -0.71 7.37 -8.05
CA ASP A 24 0.59 7.94 -8.37
C ASP A 24 0.56 9.31 -9.06
N ALA A 25 -0.63 9.79 -9.45
CA ALA A 25 -0.87 11.12 -9.99
C ALA A 25 -1.38 12.10 -8.92
N ASP A 26 -1.47 11.69 -7.64
CA ASP A 26 -1.79 12.60 -6.54
C ASP A 26 -0.57 13.43 -6.13
N TYR A 27 -0.74 14.75 -6.05
CA TYR A 27 0.25 15.67 -5.52
C TYR A 27 0.12 15.84 -4.00
N LEU A 28 -1.10 15.92 -3.47
CA LEU A 28 -1.38 16.27 -2.07
C LEU A 28 -0.91 15.17 -1.11
N CYS A 29 -1.23 13.91 -1.43
CA CYS A 29 -0.80 12.73 -0.67
C CYS A 29 0.02 11.81 -1.57
N ASN A 30 1.07 12.37 -2.19
CA ASN A 30 1.86 11.69 -3.21
C ASN A 30 2.45 10.35 -2.77
N TRP A 31 2.67 9.50 -3.77
CA TRP A 31 3.14 8.13 -3.54
C TRP A 31 4.56 8.07 -3.00
N TYR A 32 5.44 9.04 -3.30
CA TYR A 32 6.80 9.09 -2.76
C TYR A 32 6.80 9.24 -1.24
N GLY A 33 6.02 10.19 -0.71
CA GLY A 33 5.90 10.43 0.73
C GLY A 33 5.26 9.27 1.46
N ASN A 34 4.21 8.67 0.88
CA ASN A 34 3.58 7.48 1.44
C ASN A 34 4.53 6.28 1.44
N TYR A 35 5.28 6.06 0.36
CA TYR A 35 6.28 5.00 0.31
C TYR A 35 7.38 5.22 1.36
N ALA A 36 7.94 6.42 1.44
CA ALA A 36 8.94 6.77 2.46
C ALA A 36 8.42 6.54 3.89
N LEU A 37 7.17 6.90 4.16
CA LEU A 37 6.51 6.59 5.44
C LEU A 37 6.52 5.08 5.70
N THR A 38 6.12 4.25 4.72
CA THR A 38 6.09 2.79 4.91
C THR A 38 7.47 2.18 5.19
N ILE A 39 8.53 2.74 4.60
CA ILE A 39 9.91 2.29 4.82
C ILE A 39 10.44 2.71 6.20
N ASP A 40 10.01 3.87 6.72
CA ASP A 40 10.45 4.36 8.02
C ASP A 40 9.62 3.82 9.21
N LEU A 41 8.43 3.24 8.96
CA LEU A 41 7.58 2.68 10.02
C LEU A 41 8.35 1.68 10.90
N LYS A 42 8.24 1.87 12.22
CA LYS A 42 8.83 0.98 13.22
C LYS A 42 7.76 -0.02 13.70
N PHE A 43 8.00 -1.30 13.41
CA PHE A 43 7.21 -2.44 13.86
C PHE A 43 8.10 -3.70 13.75
N ASN A 44 7.68 -4.80 14.40
CA ASN A 44 8.46 -6.05 14.47
C ASN A 44 8.84 -6.62 13.09
N GLY A 45 8.00 -6.43 12.08
CA GLY A 45 8.21 -6.88 10.69
C GLY A 45 8.90 -5.87 9.77
N SER A 46 9.38 -4.73 10.28
CA SER A 46 9.92 -3.64 9.45
C SER A 46 11.14 -4.04 8.62
N VAL A 47 12.05 -4.84 9.20
CA VAL A 47 13.24 -5.36 8.48
C VAL A 47 12.82 -6.30 7.36
N GLU A 48 11.87 -7.20 7.61
CA GLU A 48 11.35 -8.12 6.59
C GLU A 48 10.69 -7.34 5.45
N PHE A 49 9.86 -6.35 5.77
CA PHE A 49 9.20 -5.50 4.79
C PHE A 49 10.21 -4.74 3.94
N ASN A 50 11.21 -4.11 4.57
CA ASN A 50 12.24 -3.32 3.88
C ASN A 50 13.19 -4.17 3.02
N ASN A 51 13.31 -5.47 3.28
CA ASN A 51 14.05 -6.41 2.44
C ASN A 51 13.27 -6.84 1.18
N GLN A 52 11.96 -6.62 1.12
CA GLN A 52 11.19 -6.84 -0.09
C GLN A 52 11.43 -5.71 -1.10
N THR A 53 11.50 -6.06 -2.38
CA THR A 53 11.55 -5.05 -3.45
C THR A 53 10.16 -4.62 -3.86
N LEU A 54 10.03 -3.37 -4.28
CA LEU A 54 8.84 -2.84 -4.93
C LEU A 54 8.72 -3.46 -6.33
N LYS A 55 7.72 -4.31 -6.54
CA LYS A 55 7.54 -5.13 -7.74
C LYS A 55 6.32 -4.66 -8.56
N PRO A 56 6.26 -4.96 -9.87
CA PRO A 56 5.05 -4.76 -10.67
C PRO A 56 3.82 -5.41 -10.04
N TRP A 57 2.73 -4.66 -9.91
CA TRP A 57 1.42 -5.21 -9.60
C TRP A 57 0.65 -5.41 -10.90
N VAL A 58 0.38 -6.68 -11.22
CA VAL A 58 -0.25 -7.08 -12.49
C VAL A 58 -1.70 -7.49 -12.25
N PHE A 59 -2.61 -6.89 -13.01
CA PHE A 59 -4.02 -7.26 -13.03
C PHE A 59 -4.45 -7.51 -14.48
N GLN A 60 -5.05 -8.68 -14.74
CA GLN A 60 -5.50 -9.10 -16.07
C GLN A 60 -4.39 -9.01 -17.15
N GLY A 61 -3.15 -9.35 -16.80
CA GLY A 61 -2.01 -9.33 -17.73
C GLY A 61 -1.42 -7.94 -18.00
N LYS A 62 -1.95 -6.87 -17.39
CA LYS A 62 -1.39 -5.52 -17.47
C LYS A 62 -0.77 -5.12 -16.14
N GLU A 63 0.42 -4.51 -16.17
CA GLU A 63 0.95 -3.80 -15.02
C GLU A 63 0.11 -2.56 -14.74
N VAL A 64 -0.49 -2.50 -13.56
CA VAL A 64 -1.44 -1.45 -13.14
C VAL A 64 -0.96 -0.68 -11.91
N GLY A 65 0.25 -0.99 -11.44
CA GLY A 65 0.81 -0.40 -10.24
C GLY A 65 2.09 -1.09 -9.80
N GLN A 66 2.51 -0.80 -8.57
CA GLN A 66 3.63 -1.45 -7.91
C GLN A 66 3.26 -1.84 -6.49
N ILE A 67 3.75 -2.98 -6.03
CA ILE A 67 3.44 -3.54 -4.73
C ILE A 67 4.71 -3.95 -3.99
N GLN A 68 4.72 -3.70 -2.68
CA GLN A 68 5.65 -4.28 -1.73
C GLN A 68 4.83 -4.78 -0.54
N ASN A 69 4.94 -6.06 -0.22
CA ASN A 69 4.09 -6.66 0.80
C ASN A 69 4.81 -7.75 1.62
N THR A 70 4.37 -7.86 2.86
CA THR A 70 4.61 -9.01 3.75
C THR A 70 3.25 -9.54 4.23
N SER A 71 3.24 -10.44 5.20
CA SER A 71 2.01 -11.00 5.78
C SER A 71 1.12 -9.94 6.45
N SER A 72 1.69 -8.88 7.02
CA SER A 72 0.99 -7.86 7.82
C SER A 72 0.93 -6.48 7.17
N MET A 73 1.96 -6.09 6.41
CA MET A 73 2.06 -4.76 5.80
C MET A 73 2.04 -4.85 4.28
N THR A 74 1.26 -3.99 3.62
CA THR A 74 1.23 -3.86 2.16
C THR A 74 1.29 -2.38 1.77
N PHE A 75 2.25 -2.02 0.94
CA PHE A 75 2.25 -0.78 0.17
C PHE A 75 1.81 -1.07 -1.26
N LEU A 76 0.86 -0.29 -1.78
CA LEU A 76 0.38 -0.42 -3.14
C LEU A 76 0.29 0.95 -3.83
N ARG A 77 1.16 1.16 -4.82
CA ARG A 77 1.06 2.27 -5.76
C ARG A 77 0.15 1.87 -6.91
N ILE A 78 -0.81 2.72 -7.27
CA ILE A 78 -1.74 2.50 -8.37
C ILE A 78 -1.49 3.54 -9.45
N TYR A 79 -1.20 3.07 -10.67
CA TYR A 79 -0.86 3.93 -11.79
C TYR A 79 -2.06 4.71 -12.31
N GLU A 80 -1.80 5.90 -12.87
CA GLU A 80 -2.78 6.73 -13.55
C GLU A 80 -3.99 7.07 -12.66
N ALA A 81 -3.75 7.24 -11.35
CA ALA A 81 -4.77 7.55 -10.36
C ALA A 81 -4.38 8.76 -9.51
N GLY A 82 -5.30 9.71 -9.34
CA GLY A 82 -5.15 10.84 -8.43
C GLY A 82 -5.55 10.50 -6.99
N HIS A 83 -5.90 11.53 -6.22
CA HIS A 83 -6.26 11.42 -4.79
C HIS A 83 -7.39 10.40 -4.54
N GLU A 84 -8.42 10.44 -5.37
CA GLU A 84 -9.56 9.53 -5.31
C GLU A 84 -9.33 8.31 -6.20
N VAL A 85 -8.43 7.40 -5.79
CA VAL A 85 -8.06 6.20 -6.58
C VAL A 85 -9.26 5.48 -7.23
N PRO A 86 -10.37 5.18 -6.52
CA PRO A 86 -11.51 4.48 -7.12
C PRO A 86 -12.23 5.28 -8.22
N TYR A 87 -12.13 6.61 -8.23
CA TYR A 87 -12.67 7.45 -9.28
C TYR A 87 -11.89 7.29 -10.59
N TYR A 88 -10.55 7.34 -10.51
CA TYR A 88 -9.67 7.27 -11.69
C TYR A 88 -9.45 5.83 -12.20
N GLN A 89 -9.33 4.86 -11.28
CA GLN A 89 -9.02 3.47 -11.60
C GLN A 89 -10.01 2.49 -10.95
N PRO A 90 -11.33 2.55 -11.26
CA PRO A 90 -12.36 1.81 -10.55
C PRO A 90 -12.18 0.29 -10.60
N LYS A 91 -11.74 -0.25 -11.75
CA LYS A 91 -11.51 -1.70 -11.91
C LYS A 91 -10.35 -2.18 -11.04
N ASN A 92 -9.24 -1.44 -11.03
CA ASN A 92 -8.06 -1.79 -10.24
C ASN A 92 -8.34 -1.61 -8.75
N ALA A 93 -9.02 -0.53 -8.36
CA ALA A 93 -9.43 -0.30 -6.97
C ALA A 93 -10.33 -1.43 -6.45
N LEU A 94 -11.30 -1.89 -7.26
CA LEU A 94 -12.14 -3.02 -6.89
C LEU A 94 -11.34 -4.32 -6.77
N ALA A 95 -10.40 -4.58 -7.68
CA ALA A 95 -9.54 -5.76 -7.64
C ALA A 95 -8.66 -5.78 -6.37
N MET A 96 -8.05 -4.64 -6.03
CA MET A 96 -7.30 -4.43 -4.79
C MET A 96 -8.20 -4.70 -3.57
N PHE A 97 -9.35 -4.02 -3.49
CA PHE A 97 -10.28 -4.13 -2.37
C PHE A 97 -10.76 -5.56 -2.16
N ALA A 98 -11.23 -6.21 -3.24
CA ALA A 98 -11.71 -7.59 -3.18
C ALA A 98 -10.62 -8.57 -2.73
N LYS A 99 -9.37 -8.42 -3.20
CA LYS A 99 -8.24 -9.24 -2.71
C LYS A 99 -7.97 -8.99 -1.23
N TRP A 100 -7.93 -7.73 -0.81
CA TRP A 100 -7.64 -7.32 0.57
C TRP A 100 -8.64 -7.88 1.59
N ILE A 101 -9.94 -7.70 1.34
CA ILE A 101 -10.99 -8.11 2.29
C ILE A 101 -11.18 -9.62 2.36
N THR A 102 -10.85 -10.33 1.27
CA THR A 102 -10.91 -11.81 1.24
C THR A 102 -9.60 -12.47 1.66
N ASN A 103 -8.62 -11.68 2.13
CA ASN A 103 -7.29 -12.14 2.54
C ASN A 103 -6.59 -12.99 1.47
N ARG A 104 -6.78 -12.65 0.18
CA ARG A 104 -6.09 -13.30 -0.93
C ARG A 104 -4.77 -12.61 -1.22
N ALA A 105 -3.78 -13.39 -1.65
CA ALA A 105 -2.51 -12.85 -2.10
C ALA A 105 -2.70 -11.89 -3.29
N PHE A 106 -1.87 -10.85 -3.33
CA PHE A 106 -1.84 -9.87 -4.41
C PHE A 106 -1.22 -10.45 -5.68
#